data_AF-B7PY55-F1
#
_entry.id   AF-B7PY55-F1
#
_cell.length_a   1.000
_cell.length_b   1.000
_cell.length_c   1.000
_cell.angle_alpha   90.00
_cell.angle_beta   90.00
_cell.angle_gamma   90.00
#
_symmetry.space_group_name_H-M   'P 1'
#
loop_
_entity.id
_entity.type
_entity.pdbx_description
1 polymer ?
#
loop_
_entity_poly.entity_id
_entity_poly.type
_entity_poly.pdbx_seq_one_letter_code
_entity_poly.pdbx_strand_id
1 'polypeptide(L)'
;MSPAPFSTRALPFGSTQHDTLVSSLLDALNIFDGKAPPYGSTLLLELHRDGAGGHFVEGYTLNALDMEPKRVSFPGCSDQPCPLDEFLRLASINIPRDWRKECGLVPFISLSDGALALIIGQSALLAILAFGCTAYCLMQRRKVSKGSVIYSPLPTEFSAR
;
A
#
# COMPACT_ATOMS: atom_id res chain seq x y z
N MET A 1 41.74 -31.43 -0.02
CA MET A 1 41.03 -31.15 1.24
C MET A 1 39.59 -31.62 1.09
N SER A 2 39.17 -32.64 1.83
CA SER A 2 37.74 -32.98 1.93
C SER A 2 37.03 -31.95 2.81
N PRO A 3 35.81 -31.49 2.47
CA PRO A 3 35.05 -30.62 3.37
C PRO A 3 34.59 -31.42 4.59
N ALA A 4 34.71 -30.80 5.77
CA ALA A 4 34.27 -31.35 7.05
C ALA A 4 32.75 -31.61 7.06
N PRO A 5 32.24 -32.55 7.88
CA PRO A 5 30.83 -32.89 7.89
C PRO A 5 30.02 -31.74 8.53
N PHE A 6 29.35 -30.96 7.68
CA PHE A 6 28.38 -29.96 8.12
C PHE A 6 27.16 -30.67 8.71
N SER A 7 26.82 -30.36 9.96
CA SER A 7 25.61 -30.86 10.63
C SER A 7 24.39 -30.12 10.06
N THR A 8 23.74 -30.69 9.05
CA THR A 8 22.62 -30.06 8.36
C THR A 8 21.30 -30.34 9.07
N ARG A 9 20.81 -29.35 9.84
CA ARG A 9 19.39 -29.25 10.16
C ARG A 9 18.75 -28.32 9.12
N ALA A 10 18.42 -28.88 7.96
CA ALA A 10 17.79 -28.11 6.88
C ALA A 10 16.27 -28.05 7.09
N LEU A 11 15.74 -26.87 7.35
CA LEU A 11 14.31 -26.59 7.32
C LEU A 11 14.00 -25.87 6.01
N PRO A 12 13.47 -26.58 4.99
CA PRO A 12 13.16 -25.96 3.71
C PRO A 12 11.96 -25.04 3.86
N PHE A 13 12.13 -23.77 3.48
CA PHE A 13 11.05 -22.81 3.27
C PHE A 13 10.99 -22.49 1.77
N GLY A 14 9.82 -22.63 1.16
CA GLY A 14 9.64 -22.40 -0.27
C GLY A 14 8.34 -21.66 -0.55
N SER A 15 8.36 -20.82 -1.57
CA SER A 15 7.19 -20.07 -2.05
C SER A 15 7.19 -20.02 -3.57
N THR A 16 6.04 -20.30 -4.18
CA THR A 16 5.84 -20.20 -5.64
C THR A 16 5.44 -18.78 -6.02
N GLN A 17 6.07 -18.23 -7.05
CA GLN A 17 5.96 -16.81 -7.40
C GLN A 17 5.97 -16.61 -8.92
N HIS A 18 5.59 -15.41 -9.38
CA HIS A 18 5.69 -15.04 -10.78
C HIS A 18 7.13 -14.67 -11.18
N ASP A 19 7.42 -14.80 -12.47
CA ASP A 19 8.68 -14.42 -13.10
C ASP A 19 9.12 -12.99 -12.77
N THR A 20 8.19 -12.06 -12.70
CA THR A 20 8.44 -10.67 -12.27
C THR A 20 9.01 -10.59 -10.86
N LEU A 21 8.46 -11.36 -9.92
CA LEU A 21 8.94 -11.36 -8.53
C LEU A 21 10.31 -12.04 -8.41
N VAL A 22 10.53 -13.12 -9.16
CA VAL A 22 11.86 -13.77 -9.25
C VAL A 22 12.89 -12.79 -9.81
N SER A 23 12.54 -12.08 -10.90
CA SER A 23 13.41 -11.05 -11.50
C SER A 23 13.73 -9.94 -10.50
N SER A 24 12.71 -9.39 -9.82
CA SER A 24 12.89 -8.35 -8.81
C SER A 24 13.74 -8.81 -7.63
N LEU A 25 13.62 -10.07 -7.20
CA LEU A 25 14.45 -10.61 -6.13
C LEU A 25 15.91 -10.79 -6.56
N LEU A 26 16.14 -11.31 -7.77
CA LEU A 26 17.49 -11.42 -8.34
C LEU A 26 18.13 -10.04 -8.52
N ASP A 27 17.34 -9.04 -8.91
CA ASP A 27 17.78 -7.65 -9.09
C ASP A 27 18.10 -6.99 -7.74
N ALA A 28 17.26 -7.20 -6.73
CA ALA A 28 17.50 -6.74 -5.36
C ALA A 28 18.76 -7.38 -4.74
N LEU A 29 19.17 -8.57 -5.19
CA LEU A 29 20.42 -9.22 -4.80
C LEU A 29 21.58 -8.91 -5.76
N ASN A 30 21.36 -8.05 -6.77
CA ASN A 30 22.31 -7.64 -7.79
C ASN A 30 22.94 -8.80 -8.59
N ILE A 31 22.17 -9.87 -8.80
CA ILE A 31 22.56 -11.08 -9.54
C ILE A 31 21.68 -11.35 -10.77
N PHE A 32 20.85 -10.37 -11.15
CA PHE A 32 19.98 -10.47 -12.32
C PHE A 32 20.77 -10.32 -13.61
N ASP A 33 20.49 -11.20 -14.59
CA ASP A 33 21.19 -11.22 -15.88
C ASP A 33 20.50 -10.38 -16.97
N GLY A 34 19.43 -9.65 -16.61
CA GLY A 34 18.65 -8.83 -17.52
C GLY A 34 17.67 -9.60 -18.39
N LYS A 35 17.52 -10.92 -18.20
CA LYS A 35 16.64 -11.77 -19.00
C LYS A 35 15.45 -12.22 -18.17
N ALA A 36 14.29 -12.36 -18.81
CA ALA A 36 13.12 -12.93 -18.16
C ALA A 36 13.46 -14.35 -17.67
N PRO A 37 13.25 -14.67 -16.38
CA PRO A 37 13.51 -15.99 -15.84
C PRO A 37 12.69 -17.03 -16.62
N PRO A 38 13.32 -18.10 -17.16
CA PRO A 38 12.58 -19.16 -17.82
C PRO A 38 11.61 -19.85 -16.86
N TYR A 39 10.63 -20.56 -17.40
CA TYR A 39 9.70 -21.35 -16.60
C TYR A 39 10.45 -22.35 -15.69
N GLY A 40 9.99 -22.46 -14.44
CA GLY A 40 10.65 -23.29 -13.42
C GLY A 40 11.97 -22.73 -12.90
N SER A 41 12.27 -21.44 -13.14
CA SER A 41 13.40 -20.79 -12.49
C SER A 41 13.25 -20.81 -10.97
N THR A 42 14.30 -21.22 -10.28
CA THR A 42 14.33 -21.34 -8.82
C THR A 42 15.58 -20.67 -8.29
N LEU A 43 15.43 -19.77 -7.31
CA LEU A 43 16.52 -19.27 -6.50
C LEU A 43 16.51 -20.02 -5.17
N LEU A 44 17.61 -20.69 -4.87
CA LEU A 44 17.84 -21.39 -3.61
C LEU A 44 18.88 -20.61 -2.80
N LEU A 45 18.55 -20.31 -1.54
CA LEU A 45 19.46 -19.69 -0.59
C LEU A 45 19.65 -20.65 0.59
N GLU A 46 20.88 -21.07 0.82
CA GLU A 46 21.25 -21.98 1.89
C GLU A 46 22.02 -21.22 2.97
N LEU A 47 21.57 -21.38 4.21
CA LEU A 47 22.28 -20.87 5.38
C LEU A 47 23.05 -22.02 6.03
N HIS A 48 24.35 -21.83 6.16
CA HIS A 48 25.27 -22.80 6.73
C HIS A 48 25.92 -22.25 8.00
N ARG A 49 26.43 -23.17 8.82
CA ARG A 49 27.18 -22.86 10.04
C ARG A 49 28.49 -23.65 10.05
N ASP A 50 29.61 -22.97 10.25
CA ASP A 50 30.92 -23.60 10.36
C ASP A 50 31.15 -24.23 11.75
N GLY A 51 32.24 -24.98 11.90
CA GLY A 51 32.64 -25.60 13.17
C GLY A 51 33.11 -24.62 14.24
N ALA A 52 33.47 -23.38 13.88
CA ALA A 52 33.85 -22.31 14.79
C ALA A 52 32.63 -21.49 15.28
N GLY A 53 31.45 -21.72 14.70
CA GLY A 53 30.20 -21.03 14.99
C GLY A 53 29.87 -19.87 14.05
N GLY A 54 30.69 -19.57 13.04
CA GLY A 54 30.42 -18.62 11.97
C GLY A 54 29.30 -19.08 11.04
N HIS A 55 28.60 -18.13 10.42
CA HIS A 55 27.48 -18.40 9.52
C HIS A 55 27.77 -17.83 8.14
N PHE A 56 27.41 -18.58 7.11
CA PHE A 56 27.63 -18.19 5.72
C PHE A 56 26.44 -18.59 4.84
N VAL A 57 26.24 -17.83 3.78
CA VAL A 57 25.14 -17.99 2.83
C VAL A 57 25.71 -18.44 1.48
N GLU A 58 25.14 -19.50 0.94
CA GLU A 58 25.35 -19.92 -0.43
C GLU A 58 24.06 -19.77 -1.23
N GLY A 59 24.17 -19.29 -2.46
CA GLY A 59 23.02 -19.18 -3.37
C GLY A 59 23.22 -20.04 -4.60
N TYR A 60 22.11 -20.56 -5.12
CA TYR A 60 22.06 -21.34 -6.35
C TYR A 60 20.85 -20.93 -7.21
N THR A 61 21.03 -20.87 -8.52
CA THR A 61 19.93 -20.73 -9.48
C THR A 61 19.75 -22.03 -10.25
N LEU A 62 18.50 -22.42 -10.44
CA LEU A 62 18.09 -23.56 -11.26
C LEU A 62 17.09 -23.09 -12.30
N ASN A 63 17.05 -23.79 -13.43
CA ASN A 63 16.01 -23.64 -14.45
C ASN A 63 15.49 -25.03 -14.84
N ALA A 64 14.30 -25.10 -15.44
CA ALA A 64 13.69 -26.38 -15.82
C ALA A 64 14.41 -27.09 -16.98
N LEU A 65 15.28 -26.40 -17.72
CA LEU A 65 15.95 -26.91 -18.91
C LEU A 65 17.25 -27.65 -18.58
N ASP A 66 18.11 -27.02 -17.79
CA ASP A 66 19.42 -27.57 -17.41
C ASP A 66 19.30 -28.45 -16.17
N MET A 67 18.33 -28.19 -15.27
CA MET A 67 18.12 -28.88 -13.99
C MET A 67 19.37 -28.99 -13.08
N GLU A 68 20.44 -28.29 -13.43
CA GLU A 68 21.72 -28.27 -12.72
C GLU A 68 21.84 -26.97 -11.90
N PRO A 69 22.12 -27.05 -10.58
CA PRO A 69 22.25 -25.87 -9.75
C PRO A 69 23.49 -25.05 -10.09
N LYS A 70 23.29 -23.81 -10.53
CA LYS A 70 24.38 -22.87 -10.82
C LYS A 70 24.61 -22.00 -9.59
N ARG A 71 25.80 -22.09 -8.99
CA ARG A 71 26.18 -21.25 -7.84
C ARG A 71 26.15 -19.77 -8.23
N VAL A 72 25.55 -18.93 -7.40
CA VAL A 72 25.58 -17.47 -7.57
C VAL A 72 26.66 -16.84 -6.70
N SER A 73 27.28 -15.79 -7.23
CA SER A 73 28.19 -14.91 -6.48
C SER A 73 27.43 -13.66 -6.11
N PHE A 74 27.49 -13.25 -4.83
CA PHE A 74 26.83 -12.03 -4.36
C PHE A 74 27.80 -10.85 -4.47
N PRO A 75 27.55 -9.86 -5.34
CA PRO A 75 28.45 -8.72 -5.47
C PRO A 75 28.49 -7.92 -4.16
N GLY A 76 29.70 -7.58 -3.70
CA GLY A 76 29.90 -6.82 -2.47
C GLY A 76 30.13 -7.67 -1.21
N CYS A 77 30.16 -9.01 -1.34
CA CYS A 77 30.76 -9.87 -0.32
C CYS A 77 32.29 -9.96 -0.51
N SER A 78 33.02 -10.02 0.59
CA SER A 78 34.49 -10.10 0.62
C SER A 78 34.99 -11.50 0.23
N ASP A 79 34.23 -12.53 0.59
CA ASP A 79 34.56 -13.94 0.40
C ASP A 79 33.35 -14.73 -0.14
N GLN A 80 33.62 -15.91 -0.71
CA GLN A 80 32.59 -16.87 -1.14
C GLN A 80 32.89 -18.24 -0.48
N PRO A 81 31.95 -18.86 0.26
CA PRO A 81 30.57 -18.44 0.51
C PRO A 81 30.44 -17.16 1.33
N CYS A 82 29.38 -16.38 1.12
CA CYS A 82 29.28 -15.04 1.69
C CYS A 82 29.04 -15.08 3.20
N PRO A 83 29.83 -14.37 4.02
CA PRO A 83 29.56 -14.24 5.45
C PRO A 83 28.16 -13.67 5.70
N LEU A 84 27.42 -14.23 6.66
CA LEU A 84 26.02 -13.84 6.92
C LEU A 84 25.88 -12.34 7.20
N ASP A 85 26.79 -11.75 7.96
CA ASP A 85 26.74 -10.34 8.33
C ASP A 85 26.87 -9.41 7.11
N GLU A 86 27.72 -9.79 6.15
CA GLU A 86 27.88 -9.04 4.91
C GLU A 86 26.65 -9.21 4.00
N PHE A 87 26.13 -10.44 3.89
CA PHE A 87 24.91 -10.72 3.14
C PHE A 87 23.72 -9.90 3.67
N LEU A 88 23.53 -9.85 4.99
CA LEU A 88 22.48 -9.06 5.63
C LEU A 88 22.65 -7.57 5.37
N ARG A 89 23.89 -7.06 5.39
CA ARG A 89 24.17 -5.66 5.05
C ARG A 89 23.78 -5.37 3.60
N LEU A 90 24.12 -6.23 2.66
CA LEU A 90 23.75 -6.08 1.24
C LEU A 90 22.23 -6.12 1.05
N ALA A 91 21.57 -7.12 1.63
CA ALA A 91 20.12 -7.27 1.56
C ALA A 91 19.38 -6.06 2.17
N SER A 92 19.92 -5.48 3.26
CA SER A 92 19.28 -4.38 3.97
C SER A 92 19.11 -3.10 3.14
N ILE A 93 19.89 -2.93 2.06
CA ILE A 93 19.80 -1.77 1.17
C ILE A 93 18.43 -1.72 0.47
N ASN A 94 17.87 -2.89 0.16
CA ASN A 94 16.63 -3.04 -0.59
C ASN A 94 15.42 -3.40 0.30
N ILE A 95 15.59 -3.43 1.64
CA ILE A 95 14.51 -3.70 2.58
C ILE A 95 13.97 -2.35 3.11
N PRO A 96 12.75 -1.94 2.73
CA PRO A 96 12.17 -0.69 3.18
C PRO A 96 11.87 -0.75 4.69
N ARG A 97 12.04 0.38 5.38
CA ARG A 97 11.66 0.49 6.80
C ARG A 97 10.15 0.70 6.94
N ASP A 98 9.58 1.50 6.05
CA ASP A 98 8.14 1.74 5.96
C ASP A 98 7.76 1.85 4.48
N TRP A 99 7.38 0.70 3.91
CA TRP A 99 7.03 0.61 2.50
C TRP A 99 5.86 1.53 2.11
N ARG A 100 4.94 1.85 3.04
CA ARG A 100 3.81 2.73 2.72
C ARG A 100 4.28 4.16 2.54
N LYS A 101 5.09 4.62 3.50
CA LYS A 101 5.66 5.97 3.46
C LYS A 101 6.61 6.14 2.27
N GLU A 102 7.45 5.15 2.01
CA GLU A 102 8.42 5.17 0.89
C GLU A 102 7.72 5.13 -0.47
N CYS A 103 6.59 4.41 -0.60
CA CYS A 103 5.74 4.46 -1.79
C CYS A 103 4.90 5.74 -1.91
N GLY A 104 4.97 6.67 -0.96
CA GLY A 104 4.15 7.89 -0.96
C GLY A 104 2.66 7.62 -0.74
N LEU A 105 2.30 6.46 -0.16
CA LEU A 105 0.94 6.14 0.25
C LEU A 105 0.59 6.95 1.49
N VAL A 106 0.29 8.22 1.28
CA VAL A 106 -0.33 9.06 2.30
C VAL A 106 -1.75 8.54 2.55
N PRO A 107 -2.20 8.46 3.81
CA PRO A 107 -3.61 8.19 4.06
C PRO A 107 -4.43 9.25 3.32
N PHE A 108 -5.45 8.81 2.58
CA PHE A 108 -6.35 9.65 1.76
C PHE A 108 -6.90 10.87 2.51
N ILE A 109 -6.97 10.80 3.85
CA ILE A 109 -7.28 11.92 4.72
C ILE A 109 -5.95 12.58 5.17
N SER A 110 -5.23 13.16 4.21
CA SER A 110 -4.21 14.18 4.49
C SER A 110 -4.75 15.53 4.05
N LEU A 111 -5.98 15.86 4.47
CA LEU A 111 -6.34 17.27 4.54
C LEU A 111 -5.52 17.86 5.68
N SER A 112 -4.71 18.87 5.38
CA SER A 112 -4.11 19.72 6.41
C SER A 112 -5.20 20.05 7.44
N ASP A 113 -4.86 20.06 8.73
CA ASP A 113 -5.80 20.40 9.82
C ASP A 113 -6.56 21.71 9.52
N GLY A 114 -5.91 22.64 8.81
CA GLY A 114 -6.54 23.86 8.31
C GLY A 114 -7.61 23.64 7.23
N ALA A 115 -7.39 22.71 6.30
CA ALA A 115 -8.35 22.39 5.25
C ALA A 115 -9.61 21.68 5.82
N LEU A 116 -9.44 20.84 6.84
CA LEU A 116 -10.55 20.23 7.58
C LEU A 116 -11.40 21.28 8.31
N ALA A 117 -10.76 22.22 9.01
CA ALA A 117 -11.45 23.30 9.70
C ALA A 117 -12.26 24.19 8.74
N LEU A 118 -11.71 24.48 7.55
CA LEU A 118 -12.41 25.25 6.52
C LEU A 118 -13.63 24.49 5.98
N ILE A 119 -13.52 23.19 5.71
CA ILE A 119 -14.65 22.39 5.20
C ILE A 119 -15.77 22.29 6.23
N ILE A 120 -15.43 22.03 7.49
CA ILE A 120 -16.41 21.98 8.58
C ILE A 120 -17.07 23.36 8.77
N GLY A 121 -16.29 24.44 8.74
CA GLY A 121 -16.84 25.80 8.85
C GLY A 121 -17.80 26.16 7.71
N GLN A 122 -17.44 25.86 6.46
CA GLN A 122 -18.27 26.15 5.29
C GLN A 122 -19.58 25.33 5.30
N SER A 123 -19.50 24.05 5.64
CA SER A 123 -20.69 23.18 5.74
C SER A 123 -21.65 23.63 6.86
N ALA A 124 -21.12 24.03 8.02
CA ALA A 124 -21.94 24.57 9.10
C ALA A 124 -22.65 25.87 8.69
N LEU A 125 -21.94 26.79 8.01
CA LEU A 125 -22.52 28.05 7.52
C LEU A 125 -23.64 27.79 6.50
N LEU A 126 -23.42 26.87 5.54
CA LEU A 126 -24.44 26.50 4.56
C LEU A 126 -25.68 25.90 5.21
N ALA A 127 -25.51 25.06 6.24
CA ALA A 127 -26.63 24.48 6.98
C ALA A 127 -27.46 25.55 7.72
N ILE A 128 -26.80 26.52 8.35
CA ILE A 128 -27.46 27.64 9.05
C ILE A 128 -28.26 28.49 8.07
N LEU A 129 -27.69 28.82 6.91
CA LEU A 129 -28.37 29.60 5.87
C LEU A 129 -29.59 28.85 5.32
N ALA A 130 -29.45 27.55 5.04
CA ALA A 130 -30.57 26.72 4.57
C ALA A 130 -31.70 26.65 5.61
N PHE A 131 -31.36 26.47 6.89
CA PHE A 131 -32.35 26.46 7.97
C PHE A 131 -33.03 27.83 8.13
N GLY A 132 -32.28 28.92 8.07
CA GLY A 132 -32.83 30.28 8.10
C GLY A 132 -33.77 30.56 6.93
N CYS A 133 -33.38 30.19 5.71
CA CYS A 133 -34.21 30.33 4.50
C CYS A 133 -35.50 29.50 4.59
N THR A 134 -35.40 28.24 5.04
CA THR A 134 -36.59 27.39 5.21
C THR A 134 -37.52 27.94 6.28
N ALA A 135 -37.01 28.38 7.44
CA ALA A 135 -37.81 29.03 8.48
C ALA A 135 -38.46 30.33 7.98
N TYR A 136 -37.72 31.16 7.25
CA TYR A 136 -38.25 32.40 6.65
C TYR A 136 -39.37 32.12 5.65
N CYS A 137 -39.17 31.18 4.73
CA CYS A 137 -40.19 30.73 3.79
C CYS A 137 -41.44 30.20 4.52
N LEU A 138 -41.28 29.44 5.60
CA LEU A 138 -42.39 28.94 6.42
C LEU A 138 -43.12 30.08 7.15
N MET A 139 -42.40 31.07 7.68
CA MET A 139 -43.00 32.24 8.33
C MET A 139 -43.75 33.13 7.34
N GLN A 140 -43.21 33.35 6.14
CA GLN A 140 -43.92 34.08 5.08
C GLN A 140 -45.19 33.35 4.64
N ARG A 141 -45.14 32.03 4.44
CA ARG A 141 -46.33 31.21 4.14
C ARG A 141 -47.39 31.33 5.25
N ARG A 142 -46.99 31.32 6.52
CA ARG A 142 -47.90 31.52 7.66
C ARG A 142 -48.49 32.94 7.71
N LYS A 143 -47.72 33.98 7.36
CA LYS A 143 -48.20 35.38 7.33
C LYS A 143 -49.23 35.60 6.21
N VAL A 144 -48.98 35.05 5.03
CA VAL A 144 -49.93 35.07 3.90
C VAL A 144 -51.23 34.33 4.27
N SER A 145 -51.11 33.14 4.86
CA SER A 145 -52.27 32.36 5.32
C SER A 145 -53.13 33.09 6.37
N LYS A 146 -52.53 33.90 7.25
CA LYS A 146 -53.28 34.73 8.21
C LYS A 146 -53.88 36.00 7.59
N GLY A 147 -53.40 36.44 6.42
CA GLY A 147 -53.82 37.68 5.76
C GLY A 147 -54.89 37.52 4.66
N SER A 148 -55.20 36.29 4.25
CA SER A 148 -56.17 36.01 3.19
C SER A 148 -57.38 35.23 3.71
N VAL A 149 -58.35 35.93 4.31
CA VAL A 149 -59.75 35.48 4.33
C VAL A 149 -60.50 36.43 3.40
N ILE A 150 -60.70 36.01 2.15
CA ILE A 150 -61.49 36.74 1.16
C ILE A 150 -62.91 36.20 1.23
N TYR A 151 -63.85 37.00 1.72
CA TYR A 151 -65.29 36.71 1.63
C TYR A 151 -65.80 37.19 0.27
N SER A 152 -66.43 36.30 -0.50
CA SER A 152 -67.17 36.66 -1.71
C SER A 152 -68.60 37.09 -1.31
N PRO A 153 -69.06 38.32 -1.62
CA PRO A 153 -70.43 38.72 -1.32
C PRO A 153 -71.45 38.04 -2.25
N LEU A 154 -72.61 37.69 -1.70
CA LEU A 154 -73.76 37.11 -2.42
C LEU A 154 -74.55 38.18 -3.20
N PRO A 155 -75.31 37.80 -4.27
CA PRO A 155 -75.80 38.71 -5.31
C PRO A 155 -76.94 39.66 -4.90
N THR A 156 -77.33 39.73 -3.62
CA THR A 156 -78.55 40.43 -3.20
C THR A 156 -78.38 41.91 -2.86
N GLU A 157 -77.16 42.46 -2.88
CA GLU A 157 -76.88 43.84 -2.46
C GLU A 157 -76.90 44.89 -3.61
N PHE A 158 -77.30 44.51 -4.83
CA PHE A 158 -77.32 45.43 -5.99
C PHE A 158 -78.66 46.16 -6.23
N SER A 159 -79.64 46.06 -5.32
CA SER A 159 -80.96 46.70 -5.51
C SER A 159 -81.30 47.67 -4.38
N ALA A 160 -80.61 48.80 -4.32
CA ALA A 160 -81.07 49.99 -3.60
C ALA A 160 -80.36 51.27 -4.10
N ARG A 161 -80.72 51.73 -5.31
CA ARG A 161 -81.02 53.14 -5.63
C ARG A 161 -81.41 53.31 -7.08
#